data_AF-I6R1J1-F1
#
_entry.id   AF-I6R1J1-F1
#
_cell.length_a   1.000
_cell.length_b   1.000
_cell.length_c   1.000
_cell.angle_alpha   90.00
_cell.angle_beta   90.00
_cell.angle_gamma   90.00
#
_symmetry.space_group_name_H-M   'P 1'
#
loop_
_entity.id
_entity.type
_entity.pdbx_description
1 polymer ?
#
loop_
_entity_poly.entity_id
_entity_poly.type
_entity_poly.pdbx_seq_one_letter_code
_entity_poly.pdbx_strand_id
1 'polypeptide(L)'
;LDSFDIDRTLHLIPPDGEFAVMNYRITQEFKPPFRVTALIEEAGPSRAEVLLKIRADFSANVTANTIVVQMPVPSYTMRASFELEAGAVGQTTDFKEGSRRIEWNLKKIVGGSEHTLRAKLTFSQESH
;
A
#
# COMPACT_ATOMS: atom_id res chain seq x y z
N LEU A 1 -3.92 -5.34 -39.13
CA LEU A 1 -4.20 -4.40 -38.02
C LEU A 1 -4.93 -3.13 -38.49
N ASP A 2 -5.16 -2.95 -39.79
CA ASP A 2 -5.84 -1.77 -40.36
C ASP A 2 -7.22 -1.43 -39.77
N SER A 3 -8.04 -2.44 -39.41
CA SER A 3 -9.39 -2.19 -38.88
C SER A 3 -9.45 -1.73 -37.43
N PHE A 4 -8.35 -1.84 -36.66
CA PHE A 4 -8.35 -1.43 -35.25
C PHE A 4 -8.24 0.09 -35.08
N ASP A 5 -7.59 0.76 -36.03
CA ASP A 5 -7.32 2.20 -35.98
C ASP A 5 -8.61 3.05 -36.16
N ILE A 6 -9.57 2.53 -36.93
CA ILE A 6 -10.78 3.26 -37.33
C ILE A 6 -11.99 2.89 -36.48
N ASP A 7 -12.17 1.61 -36.13
CA ASP A 7 -13.40 1.10 -35.50
C ASP A 7 -13.20 0.67 -34.02
N ARG A 8 -11.95 0.66 -33.53
CA ARG A 8 -11.57 0.04 -32.24
C ARG A 8 -11.95 -1.45 -32.14
N THR A 9 -12.11 -2.13 -33.27
CA THR A 9 -12.54 -3.52 -33.33
C THR A 9 -11.37 -4.45 -33.63
N LEU A 10 -11.20 -5.48 -32.81
CA LEU A 10 -10.15 -6.49 -32.92
C LEU A 10 -10.77 -7.82 -33.40
N HIS A 11 -10.50 -8.21 -34.65
CA HIS A 11 -10.91 -9.51 -35.19
C HIS A 11 -9.78 -10.52 -35.08
N LEU A 12 -10.08 -11.69 -34.50
CA LEU A 12 -9.11 -12.77 -34.27
C LEU A 12 -9.80 -14.13 -34.28
N ILE A 13 -9.10 -15.12 -34.81
CA ILE A 13 -9.48 -16.54 -34.74
C ILE A 13 -8.65 -17.13 -33.59
N PRO A 14 -9.25 -17.48 -32.45
CA PRO A 14 -8.50 -17.97 -31.30
C PRO A 14 -7.95 -19.37 -31.57
N PRO A 15 -6.67 -19.66 -31.21
CA PRO A 15 -6.18 -21.03 -31.12
C PRO A 15 -6.87 -21.79 -29.95
N ASP A 16 -6.87 -23.12 -30.02
CA ASP A 16 -7.35 -23.96 -28.92
C ASP A 16 -6.47 -23.80 -27.67
N GLY A 17 -7.06 -23.31 -26.57
CA GLY A 17 -6.39 -23.15 -25.28
C GLY A 17 -6.32 -21.69 -24.78
N GLU A 18 -5.58 -21.47 -23.70
CA GLU A 18 -5.35 -20.12 -23.14
C GLU A 18 -4.23 -19.40 -23.92
N PHE A 19 -4.54 -18.22 -24.47
CA PHE A 19 -3.55 -17.35 -25.10
C PHE A 19 -3.79 -15.88 -24.75
N ALA A 20 -2.72 -15.10 -24.64
CA ALA A 20 -2.82 -13.66 -24.41
C ALA A 20 -3.22 -12.94 -25.71
N VAL A 21 -4.45 -12.45 -25.76
CA VAL A 21 -5.01 -11.75 -26.93
C VAL A 21 -4.26 -10.47 -27.25
N MET A 22 -3.91 -9.67 -26.24
CA MET A 22 -3.26 -8.38 -26.41
C MET A 22 -2.48 -8.00 -25.16
N ASN A 23 -1.25 -7.53 -25.35
CA ASN A 23 -0.47 -6.86 -24.31
C ASN A 23 -0.38 -5.39 -24.69
N TYR A 24 -0.83 -4.50 -23.82
CA TYR A 24 -0.85 -3.07 -24.10
C TYR A 24 -0.31 -2.28 -22.92
N ARG A 25 0.17 -1.07 -23.22
CA ARG A 25 0.62 -0.09 -22.23
C ARG A 25 -0.17 1.19 -22.44
N ILE A 26 -0.81 1.67 -21.39
CA ILE A 26 -1.50 2.97 -21.37
C ILE A 26 -0.61 3.96 -20.62
N THR A 27 -0.40 5.15 -21.19
CA THR A 27 0.37 6.24 -20.57
C THR A 27 -0.51 7.42 -20.14
N GLN A 28 -1.84 7.28 -20.23
CA GLN A 28 -2.79 8.30 -19.79
C GLN A 28 -2.69 8.53 -18.28
N GLU A 29 -3.10 9.71 -17.83
CA GLU A 29 -3.19 10.02 -16.41
C GLU A 29 -4.15 9.04 -15.72
N PHE A 30 -3.64 8.32 -14.73
CA PHE A 30 -4.44 7.43 -13.89
C PHE A 30 -4.46 7.97 -12.47
N LYS A 31 -5.61 7.86 -11.80
CA LYS A 31 -5.69 8.13 -10.37
C LYS A 31 -5.30 6.86 -9.62
N PRO A 32 -4.27 6.90 -8.76
CA PRO A 32 -3.89 5.72 -8.00
C PRO A 32 -5.04 5.32 -7.08
N PRO A 33 -5.36 4.02 -6.98
CA PRO A 33 -6.50 3.53 -6.18
C PRO A 33 -6.30 3.77 -4.67
N PHE A 34 -5.06 3.95 -4.23
CA PHE A 34 -4.74 4.22 -2.83
C PHE A 34 -3.95 5.52 -2.72
N ARG A 35 -4.30 6.31 -1.71
CA ARG A 35 -3.53 7.46 -1.28
C ARG A 35 -2.96 7.17 0.10
N VAL A 36 -1.63 7.12 0.17
CA VAL A 36 -0.89 6.89 1.42
C VAL A 36 -0.31 8.21 1.89
N THR A 37 -0.58 8.57 3.15
CA THR A 37 -0.03 9.74 3.81
C THR A 37 0.74 9.27 5.04
N ALA A 38 2.00 9.67 5.14
CA ALA A 38 2.85 9.38 6.30
C ALA A 38 3.18 10.70 7.00
N LEU A 39 2.92 10.76 8.30
CA LEU A 39 3.35 11.85 9.17
C LEU A 39 4.37 11.27 10.16
N ILE A 40 5.47 11.96 10.37
CA ILE A 40 6.52 11.57 11.31
C ILE A 40 6.66 12.71 12.31
N GLU A 41 6.50 12.39 13.59
CA GLU A 41 6.64 13.32 14.71
C GLU A 41 7.78 12.84 15.62
N GLU A 42 8.73 13.72 15.91
CA GLU A 42 9.84 13.40 16.79
C GLU A 42 9.42 13.55 18.25
N ALA A 43 9.35 12.43 18.98
CA ALA A 43 8.93 12.38 20.37
C ALA A 43 10.13 12.40 21.35
N GLY A 44 11.29 12.87 20.88
CA GLY A 44 12.55 12.97 21.63
C GLY A 44 13.77 12.44 20.85
N PRO A 45 14.98 12.50 21.44
CA PRO A 45 16.23 12.17 20.75
C PRO A 45 16.38 10.69 20.36
N SER A 46 15.58 9.81 20.97
CA SER A 46 15.61 8.35 20.70
C SER A 46 14.23 7.79 20.39
N ARG A 47 13.24 8.65 20.09
CA ARG A 47 11.86 8.22 19.87
C ARG A 47 11.23 9.03 18.75
N ALA A 48 10.60 8.34 17.81
CA ALA A 48 9.70 8.98 16.84
C ALA A 48 8.36 8.27 16.85
N GLU A 49 7.35 9.00 16.45
CA GLU A 49 6.02 8.50 16.21
C GLU A 49 5.70 8.70 14.74
N VAL A 50 5.15 7.65 14.13
CA VAL A 50 4.77 7.66 12.73
C VAL A 50 3.28 7.39 12.65
N LEU A 51 2.57 8.27 11.96
CA LEU A 51 1.17 8.09 11.63
C LEU A 51 1.06 7.76 10.14
N LEU A 52 0.72 6.52 9.83
CA LEU A 52 0.45 6.04 8.48
C LEU A 52 -1.06 6.05 8.24
N LYS A 53 -1.50 6.83 7.25
CA LYS A 53 -2.89 6.86 6.79
C LYS A 53 -2.98 6.33 5.38
N ILE A 54 -3.88 5.38 5.15
CA ILE A 54 -4.21 4.89 3.82
C ILE A 54 -5.68 5.17 3.54
N ARG A 55 -5.93 5.82 2.40
CA ARG A 55 -7.27 6.10 1.89
C ARG A 55 -7.48 5.38 0.56
N ALA A 56 -8.58 4.67 0.43
CA ALA A 56 -9.00 4.04 -0.81
C ALA A 56 -9.79 5.05 -1.68
N ASP A 57 -9.20 5.53 -2.76
CA ASP A 57 -9.79 6.53 -3.68
C ASP A 57 -10.46 5.86 -4.90
N PHE A 58 -11.13 4.73 -4.66
CA PHE A 58 -11.96 4.03 -5.64
C PHE A 58 -13.40 3.91 -5.14
N SER A 59 -14.31 3.50 -6.04
CA SER A 59 -15.74 3.36 -5.76
C SER A 59 -16.01 2.51 -4.53
N ALA A 60 -16.96 2.94 -3.68
CA ALA A 60 -17.36 2.22 -2.47
C ALA A 60 -17.96 0.82 -2.75
N ASN A 61 -18.37 0.56 -3.99
CA ASN A 61 -18.83 -0.76 -4.42
C ASN A 61 -17.68 -1.75 -4.65
N VAL A 62 -16.45 -1.25 -4.72
CA VAL A 62 -15.24 -2.05 -4.91
C VAL A 62 -14.59 -2.27 -3.55
N THR A 63 -14.05 -3.46 -3.37
CA THR A 63 -13.28 -3.83 -2.18
C THR A 63 -11.92 -4.35 -2.62
N ALA A 64 -10.86 -3.78 -2.07
CA ALA A 64 -9.52 -4.33 -2.18
C ALA A 64 -9.30 -5.41 -1.10
N ASN A 65 -8.65 -6.50 -1.49
CA ASN A 65 -8.30 -7.61 -0.60
C ASN A 65 -6.78 -7.78 -0.57
N THR A 66 -6.25 -8.25 0.56
CA THR A 66 -4.81 -8.54 0.73
C THR A 66 -3.93 -7.31 0.44
N ILE A 67 -4.14 -6.24 1.21
CA ILE A 67 -3.35 -5.02 1.09
C ILE A 67 -2.16 -5.13 2.05
N VAL A 68 -0.97 -4.84 1.53
CA VAL A 68 0.26 -4.77 2.34
C VAL A 68 0.90 -3.41 2.13
N VAL A 69 1.02 -2.64 3.21
CA VAL A 69 1.70 -1.35 3.25
C VAL A 69 3.06 -1.55 3.91
N GLN A 70 4.12 -1.21 3.20
CA GLN A 70 5.48 -1.34 3.71
C GLN A 70 6.10 0.04 3.85
N MET A 71 6.64 0.34 5.03
CA MET A 71 7.39 1.57 5.28
C MET A 71 8.82 1.23 5.72
N PRO A 72 9.84 1.70 5.01
CA PRO A 72 11.21 1.60 5.48
C PRO A 72 11.44 2.49 6.70
N VAL A 73 12.14 1.97 7.69
CA VAL A 73 12.54 2.74 8.88
C VAL A 73 14.06 2.93 8.91
N PRO A 74 14.56 3.94 9.65
CA PRO A 74 16.00 4.18 9.76
C PRO A 74 16.77 2.97 10.32
N SER A 75 18.05 2.86 9.95
CA SER A 75 18.94 1.76 10.35
C SER A 75 19.08 1.57 11.86
N TYR A 76 19.00 2.67 12.58
CA TYR A 76 19.14 2.77 14.04
C TYR A 76 17.81 2.52 14.79
N THR A 77 16.77 2.04 14.10
CA THR A 77 15.50 1.65 14.74
C THR A 77 15.67 0.32 15.47
N MET A 78 15.57 0.36 16.79
CA MET A 78 15.71 -0.82 17.66
C MET A 78 14.37 -1.53 17.85
N ARG A 79 13.27 -0.78 17.98
CA ARG A 79 11.94 -1.33 18.26
C ARG A 79 10.86 -0.47 17.61
N ALA A 80 9.83 -1.13 17.09
CA ALA A 80 8.57 -0.49 16.71
C ALA A 80 7.44 -1.05 17.58
N SER A 81 6.52 -0.19 18.00
CA SER A 81 5.28 -0.57 18.67
C SER A 81 4.12 0.00 17.88
N PHE A 82 3.06 -0.78 17.71
CA PHE A 82 1.96 -0.45 16.81
C PHE A 82 0.67 -0.30 17.58
N GLU A 83 -0.06 0.76 17.27
CA GLU A 83 -1.38 1.06 17.79
C GLU A 83 -2.33 1.21 16.59
N LEU A 84 -3.32 0.33 16.54
CA LEU A 84 -4.36 0.32 15.52
C LEU A 84 -5.62 1.02 16.06
N GLU A 85 -6.40 1.64 15.17
CA GLU A 85 -7.68 2.24 15.55
C GLU A 85 -8.70 1.20 16.06
N ALA A 86 -9.59 1.65 16.95
CA ALA A 86 -10.69 0.82 17.44
C ALA A 86 -11.59 0.39 16.28
N GLY A 87 -11.66 -0.92 16.01
CA GLY A 87 -12.38 -1.47 14.86
C GLY A 87 -11.50 -1.95 13.70
N ALA A 88 -10.18 -1.98 13.88
CA ALA A 88 -9.21 -2.56 12.93
C ALA A 88 -9.28 -4.10 12.81
N VAL A 89 -10.46 -4.65 12.56
CA VAL A 89 -10.68 -6.09 12.43
C VAL A 89 -9.99 -6.61 11.17
N GLY A 90 -9.07 -7.57 11.37
CA GLY A 90 -8.32 -8.16 10.26
C GLY A 90 -7.14 -7.30 9.76
N GLN A 91 -6.67 -6.37 10.57
CA GLN A 91 -5.40 -5.69 10.35
C GLN A 91 -4.31 -6.32 11.21
N THR A 92 -3.12 -6.53 10.64
CA THR A 92 -1.95 -7.00 11.38
C THR A 92 -0.75 -6.14 11.06
N THR A 93 0.09 -5.91 12.07
CA THR A 93 1.29 -5.09 11.95
C THR A 93 2.48 -5.91 12.40
N ASP A 94 3.53 -5.90 11.59
CA ASP A 94 4.76 -6.61 11.86
C ASP A 94 5.95 -5.68 11.67
N PHE A 95 7.00 -5.89 12.47
CA PHE A 95 8.26 -5.20 12.31
C PHE A 95 9.33 -6.19 11.88
N LYS A 96 9.78 -6.08 10.63
CA LYS A 96 10.87 -6.90 10.11
C LYS A 96 12.19 -6.30 10.53
N GLU A 97 12.72 -6.73 11.68
CA GLU A 97 14.04 -6.30 12.19
C GLU A 97 15.15 -6.55 11.15
N GLY A 98 15.15 -7.72 10.51
CA GLY A 98 16.17 -8.09 9.51
C GLY A 98 16.16 -7.24 8.24
N SER A 99 14.99 -6.69 7.85
CA SER A 99 14.87 -5.80 6.67
C SER A 99 14.72 -4.32 7.04
N ARG A 100 14.57 -4.02 8.34
CA ARG A 100 14.29 -2.70 8.90
C ARG A 100 13.09 -2.01 8.24
N ARG A 101 11.97 -2.72 8.22
CA ARG A 101 10.71 -2.24 7.63
C ARG A 101 9.54 -2.55 8.54
N ILE A 102 8.59 -1.63 8.57
CA ILE A 102 7.25 -1.87 9.11
C ILE A 102 6.41 -2.46 7.99
N GLU A 103 5.67 -3.52 8.30
CA GLU A 103 4.67 -4.11 7.42
C GLU A 103 3.29 -4.01 8.07
N TRP A 104 2.36 -3.36 7.39
CA TRP A 104 0.98 -3.26 7.79
C TRP A 104 0.09 -3.95 6.79
N ASN A 105 -0.55 -5.02 7.24
CA ASN A 105 -1.38 -5.89 6.43
C ASN A 105 -2.84 -5.59 6.75
N LEU A 106 -3.64 -5.33 5.72
CA LEU A 106 -5.08 -5.16 5.84
C LEU A 106 -5.76 -6.23 5.00
N LYS A 107 -6.59 -7.07 5.63
CA LYS A 107 -7.33 -8.12 4.91
C LYS A 107 -8.27 -7.54 3.85
N LYS A 108 -8.95 -6.44 4.18
CA LYS A 108 -10.02 -5.86 3.37
C LYS A 108 -10.06 -4.34 3.56
N ILE A 109 -10.16 -3.59 2.46
CA ILE A 109 -10.46 -2.15 2.46
C ILE A 109 -11.60 -1.88 1.48
N VAL A 110 -12.64 -1.19 1.93
CA VAL A 110 -13.76 -0.76 1.09
C VAL A 110 -13.43 0.60 0.46
N GLY A 111 -13.84 0.82 -0.79
CA GLY A 111 -13.64 2.11 -1.46
C GLY A 111 -14.24 3.27 -0.67
N GLY A 112 -13.54 4.40 -0.63
CA GLY A 112 -13.93 5.58 0.15
C GLY A 112 -13.61 5.49 1.65
N SER A 113 -13.09 4.36 2.14
CA SER A 113 -12.69 4.20 3.55
C SER A 113 -11.26 4.69 3.79
N GLU A 114 -10.98 5.15 5.02
CA GLU A 114 -9.65 5.50 5.51
C GLU A 114 -9.29 4.60 6.69
N HIS A 115 -8.02 4.20 6.75
CA HIS A 115 -7.46 3.48 7.89
C HIS A 115 -6.20 4.20 8.35
N THR A 116 -6.01 4.26 9.67
CA THR A 116 -4.81 4.81 10.28
C THR A 116 -4.08 3.76 11.11
N LEU A 117 -2.75 3.77 11.00
CA LEU A 117 -1.82 3.04 11.84
C LEU A 117 -0.90 4.03 12.53
N ARG A 118 -0.79 3.95 13.85
CA ARG A 118 0.21 4.68 14.63
C ARG A 118 1.34 3.74 15.02
N ALA A 119 2.57 4.07 14.63
CA ALA A 119 3.76 3.30 14.93
C ALA A 119 4.73 4.15 15.76
N LYS A 120 5.01 3.72 17.00
CA LYS A 120 6.01 4.31 17.88
C LYS A 120 7.35 3.63 17.65
N LEU A 121 8.30 4.37 17.13
CA LEU A 121 9.67 3.95 16.88
C LEU A 121 10.56 4.32 18.07
N THR A 122 11.39 3.38 18.50
CA THR A 122 12.47 3.59 19.46
C THR A 122 13.80 3.36 18.76
N PHE A 123 14.67 4.36 18.86
CA PHE A 123 15.97 4.40 18.23
C PHE A 123 17.07 4.07 19.24
N SER A 124 18.12 3.39 18.80
CA SER A 124 19.35 3.27 19.57
C SER A 124 20.05 4.63 19.62
N GLN A 125 20.38 5.10 20.81
CA GLN A 125 21.17 6.31 20.99
C GLN A 125 22.63 5.95 20.68
N GLU A 126 23.06 6.13 19.43
CA GLU A 126 24.49 6.15 19.14
C GLU A 126 25.01 7.49 19.63
N SER A 127 25.63 7.47 20.81
CA SER A 127 26.51 8.53 21.30
C SER A 127 27.62 8.71 20.26
N HIS A 128 27.60 9.82 19.54
CA HIS A 128 28.74 10.26 18.76
C HIS A 128 29.58 11.25 19.56
#